data_AF-A0A819K747-F1
#
_entry.id   AF-A0A819K747-F1
#
_cell.length_a   1.000
_cell.length_b   1.000
_cell.length_c   1.000
_cell.angle_alpha   90.00
_cell.angle_beta   90.00
_cell.angle_gamma   90.00
#
_symmetry.space_group_name_H-M   'P 1'
#
loop_
_entity.id
_entity.type
_entity.pdbx_description
1 polymer ?
#
loop_
_entity_poly.entity_id
_entity_poly.type
_entity_poly.pdbx_seq_one_letter_code
_entity_poly.pdbx_strand_id
1 'polypeptide(L)'
;MGQGIVGFVLTLIALIHGSFASVISVIVIGIIIYYQYHNRLRREEKITLVLSANIYFNINIYVVLLVSGNIQTLLGDIYEQNVDSSWCTFRGCFIIVACCTLLLAFVIQAFYRLCRIVYSNHRWFKFYWLYVIAIPVQLAGAFIALCPILIWHDVIYLPNEYYCLVAFTKIRGFLWALFIAYGVPLLLLSLIYLRITIFIRQQPLNQTLMVKQRQKRDLAAIQRIFINVGLLLAFGIPVAVLLIMYFITGTEHPLTYRIFWLGPEVSLPILSVQMIFMTPQLKNIIIRRRQNRVTTLDTTIQMRTIATNQ
;
A
#
# COMPACT_ATOMS: atom_id res chain seq x y z
N MET A 1 -4.80 35.61 2.73
CA MET A 1 -3.50 35.36 2.07
C MET A 1 -2.72 34.20 2.67
N GLY A 2 -2.54 34.12 4.00
CA GLY A 2 -1.74 33.06 4.63
C GLY A 2 -2.21 31.62 4.38
N GLN A 3 -3.53 31.36 4.38
CA GLN A 3 -4.07 30.01 4.21
C GLN A 3 -3.78 29.42 2.82
N GLY A 4 -3.82 30.23 1.76
CA GLY A 4 -3.50 29.77 0.40
C GLY A 4 -2.05 29.33 0.24
N ILE A 5 -1.10 30.06 0.86
CA ILE A 5 0.33 29.71 0.84
C ILE A 5 0.56 28.38 1.55
N VAL A 6 -0.08 28.17 2.72
CA VAL A 6 0.04 26.90 3.45
C VAL A 6 -0.53 25.75 2.61
N GLY A 7 -1.71 25.93 2.04
CA GLY A 7 -2.32 24.93 1.15
C GLY A 7 -1.41 24.56 -0.03
N PHE A 8 -0.83 25.56 -0.70
CA PHE A 8 0.08 25.37 -1.82
C PHE A 8 1.33 24.57 -1.43
N VAL A 9 1.95 24.92 -0.30
CA VAL A 9 3.14 24.22 0.22
C VAL A 9 2.81 22.76 0.56
N LEU A 10 1.65 22.49 1.17
CA LEU A 10 1.21 21.13 1.47
C LEU A 10 1.04 20.28 0.19
N THR A 11 0.40 20.84 -0.84
CA THR A 11 0.22 20.17 -2.14
C THR A 11 1.56 19.88 -2.82
N LEU A 12 2.54 20.79 -2.72
CA LEU A 12 3.88 20.58 -3.27
C LEU A 12 4.63 19.46 -2.53
N ILE A 13 4.56 19.44 -1.20
CA ILE A 13 5.16 18.38 -0.38
C ILE A 13 4.54 17.03 -0.73
N ALA A 14 3.21 16.97 -0.85
CA ALA A 14 2.48 15.78 -1.27
C ALA A 14 3.02 15.30 -2.64
N LEU A 15 2.99 16.16 -3.66
CA LEU A 15 3.47 15.85 -5.02
C LEU A 15 4.89 15.26 -5.06
N ILE A 16 5.82 15.79 -4.27
CA ILE A 16 7.20 15.28 -4.16
C ILE A 16 7.20 13.86 -3.58
N HIS A 17 6.48 13.62 -2.48
CA HIS A 17 6.42 12.32 -1.83
C HIS A 17 5.69 11.29 -2.70
N GLY A 18 4.58 11.66 -3.32
CA GLY A 18 3.86 10.84 -4.29
C GLY A 18 4.76 10.45 -5.46
N SER A 19 5.43 11.42 -6.10
CA SER A 19 6.35 11.13 -7.22
C SER A 19 7.46 10.17 -6.81
N PHE A 20 8.06 10.36 -5.63
CA PHE A 20 9.08 9.47 -5.09
C PHE A 20 8.56 8.04 -4.83
N ALA A 21 7.37 7.91 -4.23
CA ALA A 21 6.74 6.61 -4.00
C ALA A 21 6.42 5.87 -5.30
N SER A 22 5.99 6.60 -6.33
CA SER A 22 5.73 6.05 -7.67
C SER A 22 7.00 5.47 -8.29
N VAL A 23 8.09 6.24 -8.31
CA VAL A 23 9.38 5.81 -8.85
C VAL A 23 9.92 4.57 -8.14
N ILE A 24 9.91 4.55 -6.81
CA ILE A 24 10.33 3.37 -6.03
C ILE A 24 9.49 2.16 -6.41
N SER A 25 8.17 2.31 -6.49
CA SER A 25 7.26 1.21 -6.79
C SER A 25 7.54 0.60 -8.17
N VAL A 26 7.75 1.43 -9.19
CA VAL A 26 8.11 0.96 -10.55
C VAL A 26 9.44 0.22 -10.55
N ILE A 27 10.47 0.78 -9.90
CA ILE A 27 11.79 0.15 -9.81
C ILE A 27 11.69 -1.22 -9.13
N VAL A 28 10.97 -1.32 -8.01
CA VAL A 28 10.83 -2.57 -7.27
C VAL A 28 10.02 -3.60 -8.07
N ILE A 29 8.94 -3.21 -8.75
CA ILE A 29 8.19 -4.10 -9.64
C ILE A 29 9.11 -4.64 -10.74
N GLY A 30 9.91 -3.78 -11.39
CA GLY A 30 10.88 -4.19 -12.40
C GLY A 30 11.91 -5.19 -11.87
N ILE A 31 12.45 -4.96 -10.67
CA ILE A 31 13.36 -5.89 -9.99
C ILE A 31 12.68 -7.23 -9.73
N ILE A 32 11.43 -7.23 -9.25
CA ILE A 32 10.69 -8.47 -8.96
C ILE A 32 10.44 -9.25 -10.25
N ILE A 33 9.97 -8.60 -11.32
CA ILE A 33 9.71 -9.24 -12.62
C ILE A 33 10.99 -9.83 -13.19
N TYR A 34 12.07 -9.04 -13.25
CA TYR A 34 13.38 -9.51 -13.73
C TYR A 34 13.88 -10.72 -12.93
N TYR A 35 13.77 -10.66 -11.60
CA TYR A 35 14.21 -11.73 -10.73
C TYR A 35 13.38 -13.01 -10.89
N GLN A 36 12.07 -12.88 -11.06
CA GLN A 36 11.17 -14.01 -11.32
C GLN A 36 11.44 -14.68 -12.67
N TYR A 37 11.74 -13.90 -13.70
CA TYR A 37 12.03 -14.41 -15.04
C TYR A 37 13.36 -15.17 -15.07
N HIS A 38 14.41 -14.60 -14.48
CA HIS A 38 15.77 -15.16 -14.59
C HIS A 38 16.05 -16.32 -13.62
N ASN A 39 15.39 -16.37 -12.45
CA ASN A 39 15.73 -17.36 -11.41
C ASN A 39 14.65 -18.44 -11.28
N ARG A 40 15.07 -19.70 -11.19
CA ARG A 40 14.19 -20.83 -10.84
C ARG A 40 13.82 -20.79 -9.35
N LEU A 41 12.84 -19.96 -9.03
CA LEU A 41 12.34 -19.80 -7.66
C LEU A 41 11.44 -20.95 -7.21
N ARG A 42 11.45 -21.22 -5.90
CA ARG A 42 10.51 -22.17 -5.30
C ARG A 42 9.10 -21.61 -5.37
N ARG A 43 8.09 -22.49 -5.46
CA ARG A 43 6.68 -22.10 -5.63
C ARG A 43 6.19 -21.11 -4.55
N GLU A 44 6.59 -21.32 -3.29
CA GLU A 44 6.22 -20.44 -2.17
C GLU A 44 6.82 -19.03 -2.30
N GLU A 45 8.05 -18.95 -2.81
CA GLU A 45 8.75 -17.68 -3.03
C GLU A 45 8.12 -16.92 -4.19
N LYS A 46 7.74 -17.62 -5.26
CA LYS A 46 6.99 -17.04 -6.38
C LYS A 46 5.67 -16.42 -5.92
N ILE A 47 4.87 -17.12 -5.12
CA ILE A 47 3.60 -16.58 -4.61
C ILE A 47 3.84 -15.32 -3.77
N THR A 48 4.81 -15.38 -2.84
CA THR A 48 5.13 -14.24 -1.98
C THR A 48 5.58 -13.01 -2.79
N LEU A 49 6.41 -13.21 -3.82
CA LEU A 49 6.88 -12.13 -4.69
C LEU A 49 5.76 -11.58 -5.58
N VAL A 50 4.87 -12.41 -6.11
CA VAL A 50 3.71 -11.96 -6.90
C VAL A 50 2.76 -11.12 -6.04
N LEU A 51 2.47 -11.56 -4.80
CA LEU A 51 1.65 -10.76 -3.88
C LEU A 51 2.34 -9.45 -3.49
N SER A 52 3.66 -9.46 -3.33
CA SER A 52 4.42 -8.23 -3.07
C SER A 52 4.39 -7.28 -4.27
N ALA A 53 4.54 -7.80 -5.49
CA ALA A 53 4.40 -7.03 -6.72
C ALA A 53 3.00 -6.44 -6.87
N ASN A 54 1.95 -7.20 -6.51
CA ASN A 54 0.58 -6.69 -6.47
C ASN A 54 0.42 -5.51 -5.52
N ILE A 55 1.05 -5.54 -4.33
CA ILE A 55 1.00 -4.40 -3.41
C ILE A 55 1.71 -3.19 -4.02
N TYR A 56 2.92 -3.34 -4.57
CA TYR A 56 3.61 -2.22 -5.24
C TYR A 56 2.84 -1.68 -6.45
N PHE A 57 2.15 -2.55 -7.20
CA PHE A 57 1.31 -2.14 -8.32
C PHE A 57 0.12 -1.30 -7.84
N ASN A 58 -0.55 -1.72 -6.76
CA ASN A 58 -1.63 -0.94 -6.16
C ASN A 58 -1.14 0.37 -5.55
N ILE A 59 0.05 0.39 -4.91
CA ILE A 59 0.70 1.63 -4.47
C ILE A 59 0.91 2.56 -5.66
N ASN A 60 1.47 2.05 -6.76
CA ASN A 60 1.73 2.87 -7.95
C ASN A 60 0.45 3.46 -8.55
N ILE A 61 -0.60 2.65 -8.74
CA ILE A 61 -1.90 3.15 -9.24
C ILE A 61 -2.45 4.24 -8.31
N TYR A 62 -2.48 3.96 -7.01
CA TYR A 62 -3.03 4.89 -6.03
C TYR A 62 -2.26 6.21 -6.04
N VAL A 63 -0.92 6.15 -5.99
CA VAL A 63 -0.04 7.32 -6.03
C VAL A 63 -0.18 8.11 -7.33
N VAL A 64 -0.28 7.46 -8.50
CA VAL A 64 -0.46 8.16 -9.78
C VAL A 64 -1.78 8.94 -9.78
N LEU A 65 -2.85 8.35 -9.23
CA LEU A 65 -4.14 9.01 -9.09
C LEU A 65 -4.08 10.20 -8.12
N LEU A 66 -3.33 10.08 -7.02
CA LEU A 66 -3.11 11.18 -6.07
C LEU A 66 -2.27 12.31 -6.66
N VAL A 67 -1.11 11.99 -7.26
CA VAL A 67 -0.22 12.94 -7.95
C VAL A 67 -0.98 13.75 -8.97
N SER A 68 -1.78 13.09 -9.81
CA SER A 68 -2.52 13.83 -10.82
C SER A 68 -3.68 14.66 -10.21
N GLY A 69 -4.16 14.34 -8.99
CA GLY A 69 -5.13 15.13 -8.25
C GLY A 69 -4.49 16.38 -7.64
N ASN A 70 -3.26 16.25 -7.13
CA ASN A 70 -2.45 17.39 -6.70
C ASN A 70 -2.10 18.31 -7.86
N ILE A 71 -1.82 17.77 -9.06
CA ILE A 71 -1.60 18.60 -10.25
C ILE A 71 -2.86 19.42 -10.58
N GLN A 72 -4.04 18.83 -10.50
CA GLN A 72 -5.30 19.56 -10.70
C GLN A 72 -5.50 20.63 -9.62
N THR A 73 -5.24 20.31 -8.36
CA THR A 73 -5.31 21.26 -7.24
C THR A 73 -4.36 22.44 -7.47
N LEU A 74 -3.12 22.16 -7.90
CA LEU A 74 -2.11 23.17 -8.18
C LEU A 74 -2.50 24.08 -9.36
N LEU A 75 -3.04 23.49 -10.43
CA LEU A 75 -3.54 24.25 -11.57
C LEU A 75 -4.75 25.11 -11.19
N GLY A 76 -5.64 24.60 -10.36
CA GLY A 76 -6.77 25.35 -9.81
C GLY A 76 -6.31 26.53 -8.93
N ASP A 77 -5.31 26.31 -8.07
CA ASP A 77 -4.73 27.36 -7.23
C ASP A 77 -4.07 28.49 -8.04
N ILE A 78 -3.51 28.18 -9.22
CA ILE A 78 -2.80 29.16 -10.07
C ILE A 78 -3.74 29.88 -11.04
N TYR A 79 -4.67 29.14 -11.66
CA TYR A 79 -5.48 29.62 -12.79
C TYR A 79 -6.97 29.78 -12.48
N GLU A 80 -7.42 29.43 -11.27
CA GLU A 80 -8.84 29.42 -10.85
C GLU A 80 -9.74 28.62 -11.82
N GLN A 81 -9.18 27.60 -12.46
CA GLN A 81 -9.89 26.82 -13.46
C GLN A 81 -10.89 25.86 -12.80
N ASN A 82 -12.18 26.03 -13.09
CA ASN A 82 -13.20 25.09 -12.65
C ASN A 82 -13.07 23.78 -13.48
N VAL A 83 -12.88 22.66 -12.79
CA VAL A 83 -12.68 21.32 -13.40
C VAL A 83 -13.90 20.42 -13.18
N ASP A 84 -15.04 21.00 -12.82
CA ASP A 84 -16.30 20.25 -12.63
C ASP A 84 -16.69 19.51 -13.92
N SER A 85 -16.48 18.21 -13.90
CA SER A 85 -16.63 17.33 -15.05
C SER A 85 -16.86 15.90 -14.58
N SER A 86 -17.59 15.10 -15.37
CA SER A 86 -17.80 13.67 -15.07
C SER A 86 -16.48 12.91 -14.90
N TRP A 87 -15.42 13.38 -15.57
CA TRP A 87 -14.07 12.83 -15.44
C TRP A 87 -13.48 13.03 -14.04
N CYS A 88 -13.72 14.19 -13.43
CA CYS A 88 -13.30 14.48 -12.06
C CYS A 88 -13.98 13.54 -11.06
N THR A 89 -15.30 13.35 -11.16
CA THR A 89 -16.06 12.42 -10.33
C THR A 89 -15.58 10.98 -10.48
N PHE A 90 -15.35 10.53 -11.72
CA PHE A 90 -14.81 9.21 -12.02
C PHE A 90 -13.43 9.00 -11.37
N ARG A 91 -12.54 9.99 -11.50
CA ARG A 91 -11.22 9.99 -10.86
C ARG A 91 -11.31 9.89 -9.35
N GLY A 92 -12.17 10.69 -8.71
CA GLY A 92 -12.40 10.64 -7.26
C GLY A 92 -12.81 9.24 -6.79
N CYS A 93 -13.68 8.57 -7.55
CA CYS A 93 -14.07 7.19 -7.27
C CYS A 93 -12.91 6.21 -7.43
N PHE A 94 -12.11 6.36 -8.49
CA PHE A 94 -10.93 5.51 -8.72
C PHE A 94 -9.89 5.63 -7.61
N ILE A 95 -9.73 6.82 -7.00
CA ILE A 95 -8.84 7.00 -5.85
C ILE A 95 -9.31 6.15 -4.67
N ILE A 96 -10.60 6.16 -4.35
CA ILE A 96 -11.19 5.37 -3.25
C ILE A 96 -11.07 3.87 -3.54
N VAL A 97 -11.34 3.44 -4.78
CA VAL A 97 -11.19 2.04 -5.21
C VAL A 97 -9.74 1.59 -5.12
N ALA A 98 -8.78 2.41 -5.56
CA ALA A 98 -7.36 2.09 -5.47
C ALA A 98 -6.90 1.99 -4.01
N CYS A 99 -7.38 2.86 -3.12
CA CYS A 99 -7.13 2.78 -1.68
C CYS A 99 -7.64 1.45 -1.08
N CYS A 100 -8.91 1.11 -1.37
CA CYS A 100 -9.52 -0.14 -0.91
C CYS A 100 -8.77 -1.37 -1.45
N THR A 101 -8.41 -1.37 -2.73
CA THR A 101 -7.68 -2.47 -3.37
C THR A 101 -6.28 -2.64 -2.78
N LEU A 102 -5.60 -1.55 -2.43
CA LEU A 102 -4.32 -1.59 -1.73
C LEU A 102 -4.44 -2.27 -0.35
N LEU A 103 -5.47 -1.94 0.42
CA LEU A 103 -5.71 -2.55 1.73
C LEU A 103 -6.11 -4.03 1.62
N LEU A 104 -6.95 -4.37 0.63
CA LEU A 104 -7.28 -5.76 0.32
C LEU A 104 -6.04 -6.57 -0.14
N ALA A 105 -5.08 -5.95 -0.82
CA ALA A 105 -3.83 -6.62 -1.19
C ALA A 105 -3.03 -7.07 0.04
N PHE A 106 -3.02 -6.27 1.13
CA PHE A 106 -2.46 -6.69 2.42
C PHE A 106 -3.25 -7.84 3.06
N VAL A 107 -4.58 -7.83 2.94
CA VAL A 107 -5.45 -8.93 3.41
C VAL A 107 -5.11 -10.22 2.67
N ILE A 108 -4.99 -10.21 1.33
CA ILE A 108 -4.61 -11.40 0.56
C ILE A 108 -3.22 -11.90 1.00
N GLN A 109 -2.26 -10.99 1.21
CA GLN A 109 -0.94 -11.37 1.67
C GLN A 109 -0.97 -12.02 3.06
N ALA A 110 -1.78 -11.51 3.98
CA ALA A 110 -1.97 -12.11 5.31
C ALA A 110 -2.72 -13.45 5.22
N PHE A 111 -3.72 -13.56 4.35
CA PHE A 111 -4.48 -14.78 4.12
C PHE A 111 -3.60 -15.90 3.54
N TYR A 112 -2.71 -15.59 2.58
CA TYR A 112 -1.71 -16.53 2.11
C TYR A 112 -0.86 -17.10 3.26
N ARG A 113 -0.45 -16.25 4.21
CA ARG A 113 0.32 -16.68 5.39
C ARG A 113 -0.52 -17.56 6.31
N LEU A 114 -1.79 -17.22 6.55
CA LEU A 114 -2.74 -18.04 7.31
C LEU A 114 -2.83 -19.45 6.71
N CYS A 115 -3.11 -19.52 5.41
CA CYS A 115 -3.20 -20.77 4.65
C CYS A 115 -1.93 -21.61 4.77
N ARG A 116 -0.76 -20.98 4.69
CA ARG A 116 0.53 -21.68 4.80
C ARG A 116 0.80 -22.21 6.21
N ILE A 117 0.47 -21.46 7.26
CA ILE A 117 0.78 -21.80 8.65
C ILE A 117 -0.23 -22.80 9.21
N VAL A 118 -1.52 -22.46 9.12
CA VAL A 118 -2.62 -23.22 9.75
C VAL A 118 -3.01 -24.41 8.90
N TYR A 119 -3.12 -24.22 7.58
CA TYR A 119 -3.62 -25.23 6.64
C TYR A 119 -2.50 -25.89 5.84
N SER A 120 -1.35 -26.15 6.48
CA SER A 120 -0.15 -26.70 5.84
C SER A 120 -0.38 -28.06 5.16
N ASN A 121 -1.33 -28.86 5.64
CA ASN A 121 -1.66 -30.18 5.08
C ASN A 121 -2.54 -30.11 3.83
N HIS A 122 -3.27 -29.02 3.61
CA HIS A 122 -4.20 -28.90 2.49
C HIS A 122 -3.48 -28.44 1.22
N ARG A 123 -3.35 -29.33 0.23
CA ARG A 123 -2.63 -29.05 -1.03
C ARG A 123 -3.26 -27.91 -1.84
N TRP A 124 -4.58 -27.74 -1.74
CA TRP A 124 -5.35 -26.74 -2.48
C TRP A 124 -4.89 -25.30 -2.23
N PHE A 125 -4.58 -24.93 -0.98
CA PHE A 125 -4.16 -23.56 -0.67
C PHE A 125 -2.72 -23.22 -1.12
N LYS A 126 -1.99 -24.19 -1.67
CA LYS A 126 -0.63 -24.02 -2.19
C LYS A 126 -0.59 -23.80 -3.71
N PHE A 127 -1.75 -23.81 -4.38
CA PHE A 127 -1.81 -23.54 -5.81
C PHE A 127 -1.50 -22.08 -6.10
N TYR A 128 -0.53 -21.87 -7.00
CA TYR A 128 -0.13 -20.54 -7.46
C TYR A 128 -1.30 -19.78 -8.11
N TRP A 129 -2.08 -20.46 -8.94
CA TRP A 129 -3.22 -19.90 -9.66
C TRP A 129 -4.30 -19.30 -8.75
N LEU A 130 -4.50 -19.85 -7.55
CA LEU A 130 -5.47 -19.31 -6.60
C LEU A 130 -5.16 -17.83 -6.28
N TYR A 131 -3.88 -17.53 -6.02
CA TYR A 131 -3.46 -16.17 -5.67
C TYR A 131 -3.40 -15.24 -6.88
N VAL A 132 -3.12 -15.77 -8.07
CA VAL A 132 -3.17 -15.00 -9.31
C VAL A 132 -4.62 -14.60 -9.64
N ILE A 133 -5.59 -15.51 -9.47
CA ILE A 133 -7.02 -15.23 -9.65
C ILE A 133 -7.56 -14.31 -8.55
N ALA A 134 -7.02 -14.40 -7.33
CA ALA A 134 -7.44 -13.53 -6.23
C ALA A 134 -7.13 -12.03 -6.51
N ILE A 135 -6.12 -11.72 -7.32
CA ILE A 135 -5.74 -10.33 -7.68
C ILE A 135 -6.82 -9.60 -8.51
N PRO A 136 -7.35 -10.13 -9.63
CA PRO A 136 -8.47 -9.49 -10.32
C PRO A 136 -9.77 -9.54 -9.50
N VAL A 137 -9.97 -10.60 -8.70
CA VAL A 137 -11.16 -10.71 -7.84
C VAL A 137 -11.18 -9.64 -6.76
N GLN A 138 -10.04 -9.29 -6.13
CA GLN A 138 -10.02 -8.17 -5.16
C GLN A 138 -10.36 -6.83 -5.82
N LEU A 139 -9.92 -6.60 -7.05
CA LEU A 139 -10.18 -5.36 -7.77
C LEU A 139 -11.68 -5.25 -8.09
N ALA A 140 -12.25 -6.31 -8.67
CA ALA A 140 -13.69 -6.39 -8.94
C ALA A 140 -14.51 -6.25 -7.64
N GLY A 141 -14.08 -6.91 -6.56
CA GLY A 141 -14.70 -6.80 -5.25
C GLY A 141 -14.68 -5.37 -4.70
N ALA A 142 -13.57 -4.66 -4.84
CA ALA A 142 -13.45 -3.26 -4.43
C ALA A 142 -14.40 -2.35 -5.22
N PHE A 143 -14.51 -2.54 -6.54
CA PHE A 143 -15.46 -1.80 -7.38
C PHE A 143 -16.92 -2.07 -6.97
N ILE A 144 -17.29 -3.34 -6.77
CA ILE A 144 -18.65 -3.72 -6.37
C ILE A 144 -18.98 -3.12 -4.99
N ALA A 145 -18.06 -3.21 -4.03
CA ALA A 145 -18.27 -2.72 -2.67
C ALA A 145 -18.40 -1.19 -2.59
N LEU A 146 -17.75 -0.45 -3.51
CA LEU A 146 -17.80 1.01 -3.57
C LEU A 146 -18.82 1.56 -4.57
N CYS A 147 -19.47 0.70 -5.36
CA CYS A 147 -20.56 1.06 -6.27
C CYS A 147 -21.69 1.90 -5.61
N PRO A 148 -22.10 1.64 -4.35
CA PRO A 148 -23.12 2.46 -3.70
C PRO A 148 -22.79 3.96 -3.64
N ILE A 149 -21.51 4.33 -3.49
CA ILE A 149 -21.08 5.74 -3.43
C ILE A 149 -21.37 6.46 -4.76
N LEU A 150 -21.18 5.76 -5.88
CA LEU A 150 -21.50 6.27 -7.22
C LEU A 150 -23.00 6.45 -7.41
N ILE A 151 -23.80 5.46 -6.98
CA ILE A 151 -25.27 5.49 -7.08
C ILE A 151 -25.85 6.63 -6.24
N TRP A 152 -25.24 6.93 -5.10
CA TRP A 152 -25.68 8.01 -4.20
C TRP A 152 -25.24 9.41 -4.62
N HIS A 153 -24.39 9.53 -5.65
CA HIS A 153 -23.79 10.81 -6.06
C HIS A 153 -23.10 11.54 -4.91
N ASP A 154 -22.45 10.78 -4.02
CA ASP A 154 -21.77 11.36 -2.84
C ASP A 154 -20.38 11.91 -3.18
N VAL A 155 -19.81 11.57 -4.35
CA VAL A 155 -18.59 12.20 -4.88
C VAL A 155 -18.97 13.48 -5.61
N ILE A 156 -18.51 14.61 -5.07
CA ILE A 156 -18.79 15.95 -5.59
C ILE A 156 -17.49 16.69 -5.88
N TYR A 157 -17.57 17.71 -6.74
CA TYR A 157 -16.48 18.66 -6.93
C TYR A 157 -16.37 19.60 -5.72
N LEU A 158 -15.16 19.76 -5.20
CA LEU A 158 -14.88 20.66 -4.09
C LEU A 158 -14.26 21.96 -4.62
N PRO A 159 -15.00 23.08 -4.63
CA PRO A 159 -14.55 24.32 -5.28
C PRO A 159 -13.32 24.94 -4.60
N ASN A 160 -13.18 24.76 -3.29
CA ASN A 160 -12.02 25.29 -2.54
C ASN A 160 -10.73 24.48 -2.77
N GLU A 161 -10.85 23.30 -3.36
CA GLU A 161 -9.75 22.35 -3.50
C GLU A 161 -9.49 21.93 -4.95
N TYR A 162 -10.38 22.29 -5.88
CA TYR A 162 -10.26 22.02 -7.31
C TYR A 162 -10.14 20.53 -7.71
N TYR A 163 -10.68 19.61 -6.90
CA TYR A 163 -10.77 18.18 -7.24
C TYR A 163 -12.08 17.55 -6.72
N CYS A 164 -12.36 16.30 -7.09
CA CYS A 164 -13.57 15.58 -6.68
C CYS A 164 -13.28 14.48 -5.66
N LEU A 165 -14.07 14.43 -4.60
CA LEU A 165 -14.02 13.42 -3.55
C LEU A 165 -15.39 13.31 -2.87
N VAL A 166 -15.57 12.27 -2.05
CA VAL A 166 -16.69 12.21 -1.11
C VAL A 166 -16.53 13.34 -0.10
N ALA A 167 -17.42 14.32 -0.15
CA ALA A 167 -17.40 15.44 0.80
C ALA A 167 -17.79 14.97 2.20
N PHE A 168 -17.16 15.53 3.24
CA PHE A 168 -17.48 15.20 4.63
C PHE A 168 -18.93 15.55 5.02
N THR A 169 -19.55 16.49 4.30
CA THR A 169 -20.98 16.82 4.42
C THR A 169 -21.89 15.63 4.06
N LYS A 170 -21.43 14.72 3.21
CA LYS A 170 -22.14 13.49 2.80
C LYS A 170 -21.79 12.33 3.73
N ILE A 171 -22.25 12.44 4.99
CA ILE A 171 -21.93 11.49 6.08
C ILE A 171 -22.16 10.02 5.67
N ARG A 172 -23.24 9.73 4.94
CA ARG A 172 -23.55 8.37 4.48
C ARG A 172 -22.44 7.80 3.58
N GLY A 173 -22.11 8.50 2.50
CA GLY A 173 -21.06 8.07 1.56
C GLY A 173 -19.70 8.00 2.24
N PHE A 174 -19.42 8.96 3.12
CA PHE A 174 -18.15 9.00 3.86
C PHE A 174 -18.00 7.81 4.82
N LEU A 175 -19.01 7.53 5.66
CA LEU A 175 -18.99 6.39 6.57
C LEU A 175 -18.95 5.06 5.82
N TRP A 176 -19.66 4.96 4.70
CA TRP A 176 -19.58 3.77 3.84
C TRP A 176 -18.18 3.57 3.26
N ALA A 177 -17.56 4.62 2.72
CA ALA A 177 -16.21 4.59 2.21
C ALA A 177 -15.21 4.19 3.31
N LEU A 178 -15.33 4.78 4.50
CA LEU A 178 -14.49 4.49 5.66
C LEU A 178 -14.64 3.03 6.10
N PHE A 179 -15.87 2.54 6.21
CA PHE A 179 -16.16 1.17 6.61
C PHE A 179 -15.63 0.15 5.59
N ILE A 180 -15.89 0.35 4.30
CA ILE A 180 -15.46 -0.57 3.25
C ILE A 180 -13.96 -0.51 3.01
N ALA A 181 -13.37 0.69 2.90
CA ALA A 181 -11.96 0.84 2.58
C ALA A 181 -11.07 0.48 3.78
N TYR A 182 -11.44 0.84 5.01
CA TYR A 182 -10.61 0.60 6.20
C TYR A 182 -11.19 -0.44 7.14
N GLY A 183 -12.47 -0.30 7.53
CA GLY A 183 -13.10 -1.16 8.53
C GLY A 183 -13.05 -2.65 8.17
N VAL A 184 -13.49 -3.00 6.96
CA VAL A 184 -13.52 -4.39 6.48
C VAL A 184 -12.11 -5.00 6.38
N PRO A 185 -11.11 -4.38 5.70
CA PRO A 185 -9.75 -4.92 5.67
C PRO A 185 -9.11 -5.06 7.06
N LEU A 186 -9.34 -4.11 7.98
CA LEU A 186 -8.82 -4.19 9.35
C LEU A 186 -9.44 -5.34 10.14
N LEU A 187 -10.75 -5.53 10.03
CA LEU A 187 -11.43 -6.64 10.67
C LEU A 187 -10.88 -7.98 10.14
N LEU A 188 -10.74 -8.12 8.82
CA LEU A 188 -10.18 -9.32 8.20
C LEU A 188 -8.74 -9.60 8.64
N LEU A 189 -7.88 -8.57 8.65
CA LEU A 189 -6.50 -8.70 9.15
C LEU A 189 -6.48 -9.13 10.62
N SER A 190 -7.33 -8.55 11.46
CA SER A 190 -7.44 -8.85 12.88
C SER A 190 -7.87 -10.29 13.13
N LEU A 191 -8.88 -10.77 12.39
CA LEU A 191 -9.32 -12.16 12.43
C LEU A 191 -8.22 -13.14 11.98
N ILE A 192 -7.50 -12.82 10.90
CA ILE A 192 -6.37 -13.62 10.42
C ILE A 192 -5.28 -13.71 11.50
N TYR A 193 -4.91 -12.58 12.10
CA TYR A 193 -3.87 -12.53 13.13
C TYR A 193 -4.24 -13.31 14.38
N LEU A 194 -5.48 -13.13 14.86
CA LEU A 194 -6.00 -13.85 16.02
C LEU A 194 -5.96 -15.36 15.77
N ARG A 195 -6.42 -15.82 14.59
CA ARG A 195 -6.38 -17.24 14.22
C ARG A 195 -4.96 -17.80 14.18
N ILE A 196 -4.01 -17.09 13.58
CA ILE A 196 -2.61 -17.53 13.52
C ILE A 196 -2.00 -17.60 14.94
N THR A 197 -2.31 -16.62 15.78
CA THR A 197 -1.81 -16.57 17.16
C THR A 197 -2.35 -17.71 18.02
N ILE A 198 -3.65 -17.99 17.94
CA ILE A 198 -4.27 -19.13 18.62
C ILE A 198 -3.64 -20.44 18.15
N PHE A 199 -3.49 -20.63 16.83
CA PHE A 199 -2.89 -21.83 16.27
C PHE A 199 -1.44 -22.05 16.76
N ILE A 200 -0.61 -21.00 16.76
CA ILE A 200 0.77 -21.11 17.25
C ILE A 200 0.81 -21.44 18.75
N ARG A 201 -0.10 -20.87 19.56
CA ARG A 201 -0.18 -21.16 21.00
C ARG A 201 -0.63 -22.58 21.33
N GLN A 202 -1.46 -23.18 20.48
CA GLN A 202 -1.98 -24.54 20.68
C GLN A 202 -1.01 -25.64 20.23
N GLN A 203 0.12 -25.30 19.61
CA GLN A 203 1.05 -26.32 19.13
C GLN A 203 1.91 -26.92 20.25
N PRO A 204 2.14 -28.24 20.23
CA PRO A 204 2.88 -28.93 21.27
C PRO A 204 4.35 -28.49 21.32
N LEU A 205 4.93 -28.48 22.52
CA LEU A 205 6.32 -28.08 22.78
C LEU A 205 7.35 -28.91 22.00
N ASN A 206 7.00 -30.13 21.57
CA ASN A 206 7.88 -31.11 20.90
C ASN A 206 8.15 -30.82 19.41
N GLN A 207 7.78 -29.65 18.89
CA GLN A 207 8.14 -29.27 17.53
C GLN A 207 9.63 -28.99 17.35
N THR A 208 10.14 -29.37 16.17
CA THR A 208 11.53 -29.10 15.77
C THR A 208 11.83 -27.60 15.80
N LEU A 209 13.04 -27.24 16.21
CA LEU A 209 13.51 -25.84 16.28
C LEU A 209 13.33 -25.10 14.94
N MET A 210 13.51 -25.80 13.81
CA MET A 210 13.31 -25.24 12.48
C MET A 210 11.87 -24.78 12.21
N VAL A 211 10.87 -25.54 12.68
CA VAL A 211 9.45 -25.18 12.53
C VAL A 211 9.13 -23.95 13.39
N LYS A 212 9.61 -23.93 14.64
CA LYS A 212 9.45 -22.77 15.55
C LYS A 212 10.06 -21.49 14.96
N GLN A 213 11.27 -21.57 14.40
CA GLN A 213 11.92 -20.44 13.75
C GLN A 213 11.16 -19.95 12.50
N ARG A 214 10.60 -20.86 11.69
CA ARG A 214 9.77 -20.50 10.53
C ARG A 214 8.50 -19.75 10.97
N GLN A 215 7.82 -20.24 11.99
CA GLN A 215 6.61 -19.59 12.51
C GLN A 215 6.89 -18.22 13.12
N LYS A 216 7.98 -18.09 13.89
CA LYS A 216 8.39 -16.78 14.45
C LYS A 216 8.64 -15.75 13.35
N ARG A 217 9.27 -16.15 12.24
CA ARG A 217 9.47 -15.26 11.08
C ARG A 217 8.16 -14.87 10.42
N ASP A 218 7.21 -15.80 10.33
CA ASP A 218 5.91 -15.55 9.71
C ASP A 218 5.02 -14.65 10.57
N LEU A 219 5.02 -14.86 11.88
CA LEU A 219 4.35 -13.99 12.85
C LEU A 219 4.95 -12.59 12.83
N ALA A 220 6.28 -12.46 12.83
CA ALA A 220 6.95 -11.18 12.71
C ALA A 220 6.56 -10.47 11.40
N ALA A 221 6.38 -11.22 10.30
CA ALA A 221 5.94 -10.65 9.05
C ALA A 221 4.47 -10.19 9.07
N ILE A 222 3.60 -10.80 9.87
CA ILE A 222 2.22 -10.32 10.06
C ILE A 222 2.19 -9.11 10.98
N GLN A 223 2.93 -9.13 12.09
CA GLN A 223 3.09 -7.96 12.97
C GLN A 223 3.55 -6.74 12.19
N ARG A 224 4.46 -6.94 11.22
CA ARG A 224 4.88 -5.91 10.28
C ARG A 224 3.74 -5.39 9.39
N ILE A 225 2.86 -6.25 8.89
CA ILE A 225 1.65 -5.81 8.17
C ILE A 225 0.78 -4.93 9.09
N PHE A 226 0.61 -5.30 10.36
CA PHE A 226 -0.11 -4.46 11.33
C PHE A 226 0.58 -3.12 11.58
N ILE A 227 1.91 -3.09 11.69
CA ILE A 227 2.67 -1.84 11.83
C ILE A 227 2.46 -0.96 10.59
N ASN A 228 2.52 -1.55 9.39
CA ASN A 228 2.33 -0.82 8.14
C ASN A 228 0.92 -0.24 8.01
N VAL A 229 -0.10 -1.05 8.31
CA VAL A 229 -1.50 -0.62 8.27
C VAL A 229 -1.79 0.38 9.40
N GLY A 230 -1.24 0.15 10.60
CA GLY A 230 -1.34 1.06 11.73
C GLY A 230 -0.68 2.40 11.44
N LEU A 231 0.45 2.42 10.74
CA LEU A 231 1.09 3.65 10.27
C LEU A 231 0.16 4.41 9.32
N LEU A 232 -0.44 3.73 8.34
CA LEU A 232 -1.39 4.34 7.41
C LEU A 232 -2.61 4.94 8.15
N LEU A 233 -3.11 4.27 9.19
CA LEU A 233 -4.20 4.78 10.02
C LEU A 233 -3.78 5.93 10.94
N ALA A 234 -2.57 5.90 11.48
CA ALA A 234 -2.05 6.96 12.35
C ALA A 234 -2.01 8.31 11.62
N PHE A 235 -1.68 8.29 10.33
CA PHE A 235 -1.76 9.47 9.47
C PHE A 235 -3.20 9.96 9.20
N GLY A 236 -4.22 9.15 9.47
CA GLY A 236 -5.63 9.55 9.43
C GLY A 236 -6.13 10.21 10.72
N ILE A 237 -5.36 10.17 11.82
CA ILE A 237 -5.76 10.78 13.11
C ILE A 237 -5.99 12.31 12.98
N PRO A 238 -5.11 13.10 12.34
CA PRO A 238 -5.35 14.53 12.16
C PRO A 238 -6.68 14.82 11.47
N VAL A 239 -7.09 13.96 10.54
CA VAL A 239 -8.34 14.11 9.78
C VAL A 239 -9.53 13.78 10.67
N ALA A 240 -9.43 12.73 11.47
CA ALA A 240 -10.46 12.41 12.46
C ALA A 240 -10.67 13.57 13.43
N VAL A 241 -9.59 14.24 13.87
CA VAL A 241 -9.68 15.44 14.72
C VAL A 241 -10.40 16.58 14.00
N LEU A 242 -10.03 16.88 12.75
CA LEU A 242 -10.68 17.95 11.97
C LEU A 242 -12.16 17.63 11.67
N LEU A 243 -12.49 16.36 11.49
CA LEU A 243 -13.86 15.90 11.28
C LEU A 243 -14.70 15.99 12.56
N ILE A 244 -14.12 15.69 13.73
CA ILE A 244 -14.75 15.95 15.02
C ILE A 244 -14.96 17.46 15.22
N MET A 245 -13.96 18.29 14.89
CA MET A 245 -14.10 19.74 14.92
C MET A 245 -15.25 20.20 14.02
N TYR A 246 -15.34 19.69 12.80
CA TYR A 246 -16.43 19.97 11.87
C TYR A 246 -17.81 19.61 12.47
N PHE A 247 -17.93 18.46 13.15
CA PHE A 247 -19.18 18.08 13.81
C PHE A 247 -19.57 19.01 14.97
N ILE A 248 -18.60 19.59 15.66
CA ILE A 248 -18.83 20.50 16.79
C ILE A 248 -19.17 21.92 16.29
N THR A 249 -18.41 22.43 15.31
CA THR A 249 -18.54 23.82 14.85
C THR A 249 -19.55 24.00 13.73
N GLY A 250 -19.87 22.93 12.99
CA GLY A 250 -20.67 22.99 11.76
C GLY A 250 -19.94 23.61 10.57
N THR A 251 -18.67 24.00 10.72
CA THR A 251 -17.89 24.70 9.68
C THR A 251 -16.66 23.90 9.30
N GLU A 252 -16.49 23.64 8.01
CA GLU A 252 -15.35 22.89 7.48
C GLU A 252 -14.12 23.78 7.36
N HIS A 253 -12.99 23.35 7.94
CA HIS A 253 -11.74 24.09 7.78
C HIS A 253 -11.22 23.95 6.33
N PRO A 254 -10.79 25.03 5.66
CA PRO A 254 -10.35 25.02 4.26
C PRO A 254 -9.03 24.26 4.00
N LEU A 255 -8.47 23.58 5.01
CA LEU A 255 -7.25 22.78 4.88
C LEU A 255 -7.51 21.30 5.21
N THR A 256 -8.73 20.94 5.60
CA THR A 256 -9.05 19.58 6.07
C THR A 256 -8.71 18.53 5.02
N TYR A 257 -9.08 18.81 3.78
CA TYR A 257 -8.85 17.96 2.64
C TYR A 257 -7.38 17.85 2.24
N ARG A 258 -6.63 18.96 2.26
CA ARG A 258 -5.19 18.94 1.97
C ARG A 258 -4.41 18.16 3.04
N ILE A 259 -4.77 18.34 4.31
CA ILE A 259 -4.19 17.57 5.43
C ILE A 259 -4.56 16.09 5.30
N PHE A 260 -5.79 15.77 4.86
CA PHE A 260 -6.22 14.41 4.61
C PHE A 260 -5.36 13.71 3.55
N TRP A 261 -5.04 14.37 2.44
CA TRP A 261 -4.22 13.78 1.39
C TRP A 261 -2.74 13.65 1.74
N LEU A 262 -2.22 14.58 2.55
CA LEU A 262 -0.84 14.53 2.99
C LEU A 262 -0.52 13.22 3.73
N GLY A 263 -1.47 12.71 4.52
CA GLY A 263 -1.29 11.47 5.30
C GLY A 263 -0.92 10.27 4.42
N PRO A 264 -1.79 9.85 3.49
CA PRO A 264 -1.47 8.81 2.51
C PRO A 264 -0.18 9.10 1.75
N GLU A 265 0.06 10.32 1.28
CA GLU A 265 1.24 10.62 0.45
C GLU A 265 2.57 10.54 1.19
N VAL A 266 2.61 10.89 2.46
CA VAL A 266 3.82 10.70 3.30
C VAL A 266 3.97 9.23 3.70
N SER A 267 2.87 8.52 3.94
CA SER A 267 2.93 7.12 4.40
C SER A 267 3.33 6.12 3.31
N LEU A 268 2.94 6.33 2.05
CA LEU A 268 3.21 5.42 0.93
C LEU A 268 4.70 5.27 0.56
N PRO A 269 5.54 6.32 0.52
CA PRO A 269 6.98 6.15 0.32
C PRO A 269 7.63 5.41 1.49
N ILE A 270 7.23 5.72 2.74
CA ILE A 270 7.71 5.00 3.92
C ILE A 270 7.36 3.51 3.79
N LEU A 271 6.11 3.20 3.46
CA LEU A 271 5.61 1.84 3.24
C LEU A 271 6.40 1.12 2.12
N SER A 272 6.63 1.79 0.99
CA SER A 272 7.39 1.26 -0.15
C SER A 272 8.82 0.88 0.24
N VAL A 273 9.51 1.74 0.99
CA VAL A 273 10.86 1.50 1.49
C VAL A 273 10.86 0.41 2.55
N GLN A 274 9.94 0.47 3.50
CA GLN A 274 9.81 -0.48 4.60
C GLN A 274 9.57 -1.91 4.10
N MET A 275 8.73 -2.08 3.07
CA MET A 275 8.47 -3.40 2.45
C MET A 275 9.72 -4.04 1.84
N ILE A 276 10.68 -3.25 1.33
CA ILE A 276 11.98 -3.74 0.84
C ILE A 276 12.75 -4.44 1.96
N PHE A 277 12.83 -3.79 3.13
CA PHE A 277 13.56 -4.32 4.27
C PHE A 277 12.81 -5.46 4.97
N MET A 278 11.49 -5.42 4.92
CA MET A 278 10.65 -6.40 5.61
C MET A 278 10.48 -7.70 4.86
N THR A 279 10.57 -7.68 3.53
CA THR A 279 10.47 -8.88 2.69
C THR A 279 11.84 -9.51 2.54
N PRO A 280 12.16 -10.63 3.22
CA PRO A 280 13.51 -11.19 3.25
C PRO A 280 14.01 -11.60 1.86
N GLN A 281 13.11 -12.00 0.97
CA GLN A 281 13.43 -12.31 -0.42
C GLN A 281 13.91 -11.05 -1.15
N LEU A 282 13.16 -9.95 -1.05
CA LEU A 282 13.49 -8.67 -1.67
C LEU A 282 14.79 -8.08 -1.09
N LYS A 283 14.92 -8.12 0.24
CA LYS A 283 16.15 -7.74 0.95
C LYS A 283 17.36 -8.55 0.44
N ASN A 284 17.23 -9.88 0.31
CA ASN A 284 18.32 -10.71 -0.18
C ASN A 284 18.66 -10.43 -1.64
N ILE A 285 17.66 -10.19 -2.50
CA ILE A 285 17.88 -9.86 -3.91
C ILE A 285 18.67 -8.56 -4.05
N ILE A 286 18.30 -7.54 -3.28
CA ILE A 286 18.91 -6.20 -3.36
C ILE A 286 20.27 -6.17 -2.66
N ILE A 287 20.37 -6.71 -1.44
CA ILE A 287 21.60 -6.62 -0.62
C ILE A 287 22.65 -7.66 -1.04
N ARG A 288 22.29 -8.93 -1.27
CA ARG A 288 23.30 -9.97 -1.61
C ARG A 288 23.88 -9.78 -3.00
N ARG A 289 23.14 -9.23 -3.97
CA ARG A 289 23.72 -8.85 -5.27
C ARG A 289 24.79 -7.78 -5.11
N ARG A 290 24.64 -6.88 -4.14
CA ARG A 290 25.65 -5.87 -3.84
C ARG A 290 26.91 -6.52 -3.25
N GLN A 291 26.75 -7.44 -2.30
CA GLN A 291 27.90 -8.14 -1.69
C GLN A 291 28.66 -9.02 -2.70
N ASN A 292 27.97 -9.84 -3.49
CA ASN A 292 28.63 -10.71 -4.47
C ASN A 292 29.33 -9.93 -5.59
N ARG A 293 28.85 -8.74 -5.96
CA ARG A 293 29.54 -7.87 -6.94
C ARG A 293 30.81 -7.24 -6.40
N VAL A 294 30.88 -6.95 -5.10
CA VAL A 294 32.08 -6.39 -4.47
C VAL A 294 33.18 -7.46 -4.44
N THR A 295 32.85 -8.68 -4.02
CA THR A 295 33.82 -9.78 -3.94
C THR A 295 34.42 -10.16 -5.30
N THR A 296 33.62 -10.18 -6.38
CA THR A 296 34.16 -10.46 -7.73
C THR A 296 35.06 -9.33 -8.26
N LEU A 297 34.79 -8.07 -7.91
CA LEU A 297 35.63 -6.95 -8.33
C LEU A 297 37.01 -7.04 -7.67
N ASP A 298 37.06 -7.32 -6.37
CA ASP A 298 38.32 -7.45 -5.62
C ASP A 298 39.19 -8.60 -6.15
N THR A 299 38.61 -9.76 -6.47
CA THR A 299 39.36 -10.87 -7.07
C THR A 299 39.90 -10.53 -8.46
N THR A 300 39.16 -9.76 -9.26
CA THR A 300 39.64 -9.35 -10.60
C THR A 300 40.79 -8.34 -10.50
N ILE A 301 40.73 -7.43 -9.53
CA ILE A 301 41.81 -6.47 -9.27
C ILE A 301 43.06 -7.21 -8.81
N GLN A 302 42.94 -8.12 -7.83
CA GLN A 302 44.09 -8.92 -7.37
C GLN A 302 44.74 -9.72 -8.51
N MET A 303 43.95 -10.38 -9.37
CA MET A 303 44.50 -11.10 -10.52
C MET A 303 45.21 -10.17 -11.50
N ARG A 304 44.74 -8.93 -11.68
CA ARG A 304 45.38 -7.94 -12.55
C ARG A 304 46.70 -7.41 -11.97
N THR A 305 46.75 -7.19 -10.65
CA THR A 305 47.99 -6.75 -9.96
C THR A 305 49.07 -7.81 -9.99
N ILE A 306 48.69 -9.09 -9.89
CA ILE A 306 49.64 -10.21 -10.02
C ILE A 306 50.18 -10.28 -11.46
N ALA A 307 49.34 -10.09 -12.48
CA ALA A 307 49.75 -10.12 -13.88
C ALA A 307 50.66 -8.95 -14.30
N THR A 308 50.59 -7.79 -13.64
CA THR A 308 51.46 -6.64 -13.95
C THR A 308 52.82 -6.68 -13.24
N ASN A 309 52.99 -7.58 -12.26
CA ASN A 309 54.23 -7.73 -11.49
C ASN A 309 55.08 -8.92 -11.97
N GLN A 310 54.71 -9.56 -13.08
CA GLN A 310 55.51 -10.55 -13.81
C GLN A 310 56.03 -9.92 -15.10
#